data_AF-Q5DF41-F1
#
_entry.id   AF-Q5DF41-F1
#
_cell.length_a   1.000
_cell.length_b   1.000
_cell.length_c   1.000
_cell.angle_alpha   90.00
_cell.angle_beta   90.00
_cell.angle_gamma   90.00
#
_symmetry.space_group_name_H-M   'P 1'
#
loop_
_entity.id
_entity.type
_entity.pdbx_description
1 polymer ?
#
loop_
_entity_poly.entity_id
_entity_poly.type
_entity_poly.pdbx_seq_one_letter_code
_entity_poly.pdbx_strand_id
1 'polypeptide(L)'
;MNTKRPRLCSLVTENVEQESDTLQPNEVGITTFVQPLVKGFEAVLKNRWEDFIVREFRGHVYAKLTSLAPIPDPAPEVADFNTEEKLGAYISELRSLNRGDSEMLKFKVRQSLKRIV
;
A
#
# COMPACT_ATOMS: atom_id res chain seq x y z
N MET A 1 -33.16 -29.34 3.70
CA MET A 1 -32.97 -27.89 3.42
C MET A 1 -31.67 -27.74 2.64
N ASN A 2 -31.70 -27.04 1.51
CA ASN A 2 -30.67 -27.07 0.47
C ASN A 2 -29.59 -26.02 0.76
N THR A 3 -28.41 -26.42 1.22
CA THR A 3 -27.27 -25.54 1.54
C THR A 3 -26.47 -25.22 0.27
N LYS A 4 -26.97 -24.29 -0.55
CA LYS A 4 -26.18 -23.75 -1.67
C LYS A 4 -25.25 -22.66 -1.17
N ARG A 5 -23.96 -22.98 -1.08
CA ARG A 5 -22.85 -22.01 -0.98
C ARG A 5 -22.97 -20.98 -2.12
N PRO A 6 -22.85 -19.66 -1.87
CA PRO A 6 -22.85 -18.69 -2.97
C PRO A 6 -21.63 -18.96 -3.86
N ARG A 7 -21.88 -19.14 -5.17
CA ARG A 7 -20.82 -19.27 -6.16
C ARG A 7 -20.18 -17.89 -6.33
N LEU A 8 -18.90 -17.79 -5.99
CA LEU A 8 -18.06 -16.66 -6.31
C LEU A 8 -17.98 -16.54 -7.84
N CYS A 9 -18.38 -15.38 -8.37
CA CYS A 9 -18.21 -14.93 -9.75
C CYS A 9 -18.54 -15.99 -10.83
N SER A 10 -19.78 -15.99 -11.32
CA SER A 10 -20.07 -16.57 -12.64
C SER A 10 -19.29 -15.80 -13.69
N LEU A 11 -18.28 -16.44 -14.30
CA LEU A 11 -17.72 -15.99 -15.57
C LEU A 11 -18.83 -16.09 -16.63
N VAL A 12 -19.57 -15.00 -16.81
CA VAL A 12 -20.30 -14.75 -18.05
C VAL A 12 -19.28 -14.10 -18.96
N THR A 13 -18.75 -14.86 -19.90
CA THR A 13 -17.95 -14.33 -21.02
C THR A 13 -18.89 -13.64 -21.99
N GLU A 14 -19.35 -12.45 -21.61
CA GLU A 14 -19.75 -11.46 -22.60
C GLU A 14 -18.47 -10.95 -23.24
N ASN A 15 -18.43 -10.96 -24.58
CA ASN A 15 -17.36 -10.38 -25.39
C ASN A 15 -17.32 -8.87 -25.15
N VAL A 16 -16.80 -8.46 -24.00
CA VAL A 16 -16.29 -7.11 -23.78
C VAL A 16 -14.99 -7.08 -24.57
N GLU A 17 -14.92 -6.22 -25.58
CA GLU A 17 -13.63 -5.81 -26.16
C GLU A 17 -12.76 -5.41 -24.98
N GLN A 18 -11.85 -6.30 -24.59
CA GLN A 18 -11.03 -6.14 -23.41
C GLN A 18 -10.04 -5.04 -23.76
N GLU A 19 -10.42 -3.79 -23.51
CA GLU A 19 -9.48 -2.67 -23.41
C GLU A 19 -8.42 -3.13 -22.41
N SER A 20 -7.28 -3.59 -22.92
CA SER A 20 -6.18 -4.02 -22.09
C SER A 20 -5.59 -2.76 -21.48
N ASP A 21 -5.96 -2.45 -20.24
CA ASP A 21 -5.33 -1.41 -19.41
C ASP A 21 -3.91 -1.82 -18.99
N THR A 22 -3.12 -2.31 -19.95
CA THR A 22 -1.77 -2.82 -19.74
C THR A 22 -0.79 -1.89 -20.43
N LEU A 23 -0.11 -1.08 -19.62
CA LEU A 23 0.94 -0.21 -20.11
C LEU A 23 2.21 -1.00 -20.42
N GLN A 24 2.79 -0.70 -21.57
CA GLN A 24 4.08 -1.22 -21.99
C GLN A 24 5.22 -0.50 -21.25
N PRO A 25 6.38 -1.16 -21.02
CA PRO A 25 7.51 -0.54 -20.30
C PRO A 25 7.98 0.80 -20.90
N ASN A 26 7.94 0.94 -22.22
CA ASN A 26 8.33 2.17 -22.92
C ASN A 26 7.36 3.34 -22.66
N GLU A 27 6.06 3.08 -22.45
CA GLU A 27 5.05 4.10 -22.12
C GLU A 27 5.26 4.70 -20.72
N VAL A 28 5.91 3.95 -19.83
CA VAL A 28 6.29 4.39 -18.48
C VAL A 28 7.77 4.79 -18.36
N GLY A 29 8.47 4.96 -19.48
CA GLY A 29 9.84 5.47 -19.52
C GLY A 29 10.95 4.45 -19.27
N ILE A 30 10.64 3.15 -19.25
CA ILE A 30 11.63 2.07 -19.13
C ILE A 30 12.06 1.65 -20.55
N THR A 31 13.19 2.20 -21.02
CA THR A 31 13.62 2.08 -22.43
C THR A 31 15.05 1.55 -22.62
N THR A 32 15.83 1.41 -21.54
CA THR A 32 17.25 1.08 -21.64
C THR A 32 17.65 -0.11 -20.78
N PHE A 33 18.69 -0.81 -21.21
CA PHE A 33 19.27 -1.97 -20.52
C PHE A 33 20.70 -1.65 -20.10
N VAL A 34 21.14 -2.20 -18.97
CA VAL A 34 22.54 -2.06 -18.51
C VAL A 34 23.51 -2.80 -19.43
N GLN A 35 23.09 -3.93 -20.01
CA GLN A 35 23.91 -4.76 -20.91
C GLN A 35 23.23 -4.95 -22.27
N PRO A 36 23.27 -3.94 -23.16
CA PRO A 36 22.55 -3.99 -24.44
C PRO A 36 23.13 -4.98 -25.46
N LEU A 37 24.39 -5.42 -25.27
CA LEU A 37 25.08 -6.33 -26.19
C LEU A 37 24.75 -7.81 -25.94
N VAL A 38 24.12 -8.12 -24.80
CA VAL A 38 23.71 -9.49 -24.48
C VAL A 38 22.29 -9.70 -24.98
N LYS A 39 22.10 -10.69 -25.85
CA LYS A 39 20.76 -11.04 -26.35
C LYS A 39 19.91 -11.59 -25.20
N GLY A 40 18.73 -11.03 -24.99
CA GLY A 40 17.74 -11.55 -24.04
C GLY A 40 17.14 -12.89 -24.50
N PHE A 41 16.41 -13.52 -23.59
CA PHE A 41 15.66 -14.75 -23.84
C PHE A 41 14.26 -14.64 -23.21
N GLU A 42 13.34 -15.48 -23.68
CA GLU A 42 11.98 -15.54 -23.16
C GLU A 42 11.90 -16.42 -21.92
N ALA A 43 11.19 -15.95 -20.91
CA ALA A 43 10.94 -16.69 -19.68
C ALA A 43 9.60 -16.30 -19.06
N VAL A 44 8.98 -17.25 -18.35
CA VAL A 44 7.76 -17.01 -17.58
C VAL A 44 8.16 -16.68 -16.13
N LEU A 45 7.71 -15.54 -15.62
CA LEU A 45 7.93 -15.10 -14.24
C LEU A 45 6.60 -15.05 -13.48
N LYS A 46 6.61 -15.43 -12.19
CA LYS A 46 5.42 -15.48 -11.30
C LYS A 46 4.32 -16.44 -11.79
N ASN A 47 4.68 -17.64 -12.25
CA ASN A 47 3.71 -18.66 -12.64
C ASN A 47 2.94 -19.20 -11.43
N ARG A 48 3.62 -19.33 -10.28
CA ARG A 48 3.02 -19.59 -8.98
C ARG A 48 3.46 -18.55 -7.96
N TRP A 49 2.70 -18.41 -6.87
CA TRP A 49 3.05 -17.47 -5.79
C TRP A 49 4.37 -17.84 -5.10
N GLU A 50 4.73 -19.13 -5.08
CA GLU A 50 5.99 -19.60 -4.51
C GLU A 50 7.21 -19.22 -5.35
N ASP A 51 7.03 -18.90 -6.64
CA ASP A 51 8.13 -18.57 -7.55
C ASP A 51 8.74 -17.19 -7.27
N PHE A 52 8.05 -16.34 -6.50
CA PHE A 52 8.48 -14.98 -6.19
C PHE A 52 8.14 -14.57 -4.75
N ILE A 53 9.12 -14.65 -3.87
CA ILE A 53 8.97 -14.35 -2.43
C ILE A 53 9.73 -13.06 -2.10
N VAL A 54 9.06 -12.11 -1.45
CA VAL A 54 9.65 -10.84 -1.00
C VAL A 54 9.85 -10.87 0.51
N ARG A 55 11.00 -10.37 0.99
CA ARG A 55 11.27 -10.15 2.42
C ARG A 55 11.73 -8.72 2.63
N GLU A 56 11.05 -8.02 3.53
CA GLU A 56 11.45 -6.68 3.94
C GLU A 56 12.83 -6.73 4.61
N PHE A 57 13.65 -5.72 4.36
CA PHE A 57 14.94 -5.51 4.99
C PHE A 57 14.95 -4.18 5.73
N ARG A 58 15.29 -4.22 7.02
CA ARG A 58 15.38 -3.03 7.87
C ARG A 58 16.58 -3.15 8.81
N GLY A 59 17.48 -2.17 8.77
CA GLY A 59 18.57 -2.04 9.74
C GLY A 59 19.43 -3.30 9.90
N HIS A 60 19.80 -3.96 8.79
CA HIS A 60 20.55 -5.22 8.76
C HIS A 60 19.77 -6.50 9.07
N VAL A 61 18.46 -6.41 9.28
CA VAL A 61 17.61 -7.58 9.55
C VAL A 61 16.63 -7.80 8.41
N TYR A 62 16.56 -9.04 7.94
CA TYR A 62 15.49 -9.50 7.06
C TYR A 62 14.31 -9.99 7.89
N ALA A 63 13.10 -9.59 7.51
CA ALA A 63 11.87 -10.16 8.07
C ALA A 63 11.84 -11.68 7.84
N LYS A 64 11.57 -12.43 8.91
CA LYS A 64 11.48 -13.90 8.92
C LYS A 64 10.33 -14.31 9.82
N LEU A 65 9.66 -15.41 9.45
CA LEU A 65 8.70 -16.06 10.33
C LEU A 65 9.46 -16.71 11.49
N THR A 66 9.27 -16.18 12.71
CA THR A 66 9.95 -16.65 13.93
C THR A 66 9.03 -17.46 14.84
N SER A 67 7.72 -17.28 14.75
CA SER A 67 6.73 -17.97 15.57
C SER A 67 5.43 -18.19 14.78
N LEU A 68 4.76 -19.30 15.08
CA LEU A 68 3.41 -19.62 14.62
C LEU A 68 2.37 -19.47 15.76
N ALA A 69 2.80 -19.00 16.93
CA ALA A 69 1.89 -18.78 18.05
C ALA A 69 0.79 -17.79 17.63
N PRO A 70 -0.48 -18.03 18.00
CA PRO A 70 -1.54 -17.06 17.77
C PRO A 70 -1.18 -15.69 18.35
N ILE A 71 -1.47 -14.64 17.61
CA ILE A 71 -1.38 -13.28 18.15
C ILE A 71 -2.51 -13.17 19.18
N PRO A 72 -2.21 -12.79 20.44
CA PRO A 72 -3.24 -12.60 21.45
C PRO A 72 -4.25 -11.55 20.99
N ASP A 73 -5.53 -11.76 21.29
CA ASP A 73 -6.56 -10.78 20.99
C ASP A 73 -6.15 -9.42 21.59
N PRO A 74 -6.26 -8.32 20.83
CA PRO A 74 -6.05 -7.01 21.40
C PRO A 74 -7.00 -6.89 22.60
N ALA A 75 -6.45 -6.57 23.78
CA ALA A 75 -7.26 -6.28 24.94
C ALA A 75 -8.28 -5.21 24.53
N PRO A 76 -9.58 -5.34 24.89
CA PRO A 76 -10.55 -4.31 24.57
C PRO A 76 -9.98 -3.00 25.11
N GLU A 77 -9.74 -2.05 24.21
CA GLU A 77 -9.34 -0.70 24.60
C GLU A 77 -10.43 -0.23 25.56
N VAL A 78 -10.06 -0.02 26.83
CA VAL A 78 -10.91 0.67 27.78
C VAL A 78 -11.25 1.96 27.06
N ALA A 79 -12.54 2.18 26.72
CA ALA A 79 -12.95 3.33 25.94
C ALA A 79 -12.34 4.58 26.57
N ASP A 80 -11.30 5.13 25.93
CA ASP A 80 -10.73 6.40 26.33
C ASP A 80 -11.78 7.43 25.94
N PHE A 81 -12.71 7.70 26.86
CA PHE A 81 -13.73 8.76 26.81
C PHE A 81 -13.14 10.14 26.46
N ASN A 82 -11.81 10.26 26.45
CA ASN A 82 -11.04 11.45 26.16
C ASN A 82 -10.61 11.58 24.67
N THR A 83 -10.86 10.58 23.82
CA THR A 83 -10.49 10.62 22.39
C THR A 83 -11.47 11.45 21.56
N GLU A 84 -12.77 11.35 21.83
CA GLU A 84 -13.80 12.15 21.14
C GLU A 84 -13.69 13.65 21.47
N GLU A 85 -13.42 14.00 22.74
CA GLU A 85 -13.18 15.40 23.13
C GLU A 85 -11.92 15.98 22.47
N LYS A 86 -10.83 15.20 22.38
CA LYS A 86 -9.60 15.62 21.69
C LYS A 86 -9.80 15.78 20.18
N LEU A 87 -10.56 14.90 19.55
CA LEU A 87 -10.92 15.00 18.13
C LEU A 87 -11.82 16.23 17.87
N GLY A 88 -12.78 16.50 18.76
CA GLY A 88 -13.63 17.68 18.70
C GLY A 88 -12.85 18.99 18.79
N ALA A 89 -11.87 19.06 19.71
CA ALA A 89 -10.97 20.20 19.85
C ALA A 89 -10.12 20.41 18.58
N TYR A 90 -9.54 19.33 18.03
CA TYR A 90 -8.69 19.39 16.84
C TYR A 90 -9.48 19.80 15.58
N ILE A 91 -10.69 19.28 15.39
CA ILE A 91 -11.56 19.65 14.27
C ILE A 91 -11.99 21.12 14.38
N SER A 92 -12.22 21.62 15.60
CA SER A 92 -12.57 23.02 15.83
C SER A 92 -11.39 23.95 15.53
N GLU A 93 -10.18 23.58 15.93
CA GLU A 93 -8.94 24.26 15.54
C GLU A 93 -8.78 24.29 14.01
N LEU A 94 -8.94 23.16 13.32
CA LEU A 94 -8.82 23.08 11.86
C LEU A 94 -9.83 23.97 11.13
N ARG A 95 -11.04 24.12 11.66
CA ARG A 95 -12.09 24.99 11.08
C ARG A 95 -11.82 26.48 11.30
N SER A 96 -10.99 26.81 12.30
CA SER A 96 -10.61 28.20 12.61
C SER A 96 -9.42 28.70 11.77
N LEU A 97 -8.68 27.79 11.13
CA LEU A 97 -7.52 28.13 10.30
C LEU A 97 -7.97 28.79 8.99
N ASN A 98 -7.40 29.96 8.71
CA ASN A 98 -7.58 30.61 7.41
C ASN A 98 -6.53 30.10 6.39
N ARG A 99 -6.69 30.49 5.11
CA ARG A 99 -5.79 30.05 4.03
C ARG A 99 -4.32 30.40 4.29
N GLY A 100 -4.05 31.52 4.97
CA GLY A 100 -2.69 31.94 5.34
C GLY A 100 -2.06 31.02 6.38
N ASP A 101 -2.84 30.61 7.39
CA ASP A 101 -2.39 29.73 8.46
C ASP A 101 -2.06 28.32 7.94
N SER A 102 -2.86 27.81 6.98
CA SER A 102 -2.63 26.52 6.33
C SER A 102 -1.32 26.49 5.54
N GLU A 103 -0.99 27.56 4.83
CA GLU A 103 0.27 27.67 4.09
C GLU A 103 1.49 27.80 5.03
N MET A 104 1.34 28.51 6.15
CA MET A 104 2.40 28.60 7.17
C MET A 104 2.68 27.23 7.83
N LEU A 105 1.64 26.44 8.12
CA LEU A 105 1.77 25.07 8.64
C LEU A 105 2.52 24.15 7.65
N LYS A 106 2.17 24.19 6.35
CA LYS A 106 2.88 23.42 5.30
C LYS A 106 4.35 23.80 5.22
N PHE A 107 4.67 25.10 5.35
CA PHE A 107 6.05 25.58 5.33
C PHE A 107 6.83 25.10 6.57
N LYS A 108 6.23 25.16 7.75
CA LYS A 108 6.88 24.76 9.02
C LYS A 108 7.15 23.24 9.07
N VAL A 109 6.23 22.41 8.58
CA VAL A 109 6.43 20.96 8.43
C VAL A 109 7.58 20.65 7.46
N ARG A 110 7.65 21.37 6.32
CA ARG A 110 8.76 21.23 5.37
C ARG A 110 10.12 21.63 5.95
N GLN A 111 10.17 22.62 6.85
CA GLN A 111 11.42 22.98 7.52
C GLN A 111 11.86 21.96 8.57
N SER A 112 10.92 21.39 9.33
CA SER A 112 11.23 20.35 10.33
C SER A 112 11.77 19.07 9.68
N LEU A 113 11.24 18.67 8.52
CA LEU A 113 11.75 17.54 7.73
C LEU A 113 13.17 17.77 7.18
N LYS A 114 13.54 19.02 6.87
CA LYS A 114 14.88 19.39 6.41
C LYS A 114 15.93 19.46 7.52
N ARG A 115 15.53 19.49 8.80
CA ARG A 115 16.45 19.48 9.95
C ARG A 115 16.78 18.08 10.47
N ILE A 116 16.16 17.04 9.92
CA ILE A 116 16.34 15.63 10.31
C ILE A 116 17.27 14.88 9.33
N VAL A 117 17.84 15.58 8.33
CA VAL A 117 18.89 15.08 7.44
C VAL A 117 20.19 15.82 7.72
#